data_AF-A0A439Q4L7-F1
#
_entry.id   AF-A0A439Q4L7-F1
#
_cell.length_a   1.000
_cell.length_b   1.000
_cell.length_c   1.000
_cell.angle_alpha   90.00
_cell.angle_beta   90.00
_cell.angle_gamma   90.00
#
_symmetry.space_group_name_H-M   'P 1'
#
loop_
_entity.id
_entity.type
_entity.pdbx_description
1 polymer ?
#
loop_
_entity_poly.entity_id
_entity_poly.type
_entity_poly.pdbx_seq_one_letter_code
_entity_poly.pdbx_strand_id
1 'polypeptide(L)'
;MFAFRIIGNVRYYPQHPGFDGERMPIPSFTIDGVLPPYVGPHGPGGALEDLSPYEVSAIEVVTTLGTTQNRQDILRRWLDHRSQLRAAGIAQGFQWLDGSFLEQKEPNDLDTVSFVYRPAQAIQMADWNAFVAGNLPLFDRGRVKQTFRLDALFIDLHGHPETIVEVARYYMGLFSHRRGDDLWKGMLKVRLENAADDTDALAILGPAPAVGGAVVP
;
A
#
# COMPACT_ATOMS: atom_id res chain seq x y z
N MET A 1 1.57 10.90 -38.17
CA MET A 1 2.77 10.13 -37.77
C MET A 1 2.74 10.05 -36.24
N PHE A 2 2.14 8.98 -35.69
CA PHE A 2 2.04 8.80 -34.25
C PHE A 2 3.42 8.36 -33.72
N ALA A 3 4.10 9.24 -33.00
CA ALA A 3 5.32 8.87 -32.30
C ALA A 3 4.95 7.90 -31.17
N PHE A 4 5.41 6.65 -31.27
CA PHE A 4 5.50 5.75 -30.13
C PHE A 4 6.41 6.42 -29.09
N ARG A 5 5.83 7.12 -28.13
CA ARG A 5 6.57 7.59 -26.96
C ARG A 5 6.70 6.39 -26.04
N ILE A 6 7.80 5.64 -26.19
CA ILE A 6 8.21 4.69 -25.15
C ILE A 6 8.36 5.53 -23.89
N ILE A 7 7.49 5.34 -22.88
CA ILE A 7 7.66 5.93 -21.55
C ILE A 7 8.77 5.14 -20.85
N GLY A 8 9.97 5.23 -21.42
CA GLY A 8 11.20 4.63 -20.94
C GLY A 8 11.96 5.71 -20.20
N ASN A 9 11.59 5.93 -18.94
CA ASN A 9 12.43 6.44 -17.86
C ASN A 9 11.53 6.73 -16.65
N VAL A 10 11.10 5.67 -15.96
CA VAL A 10 10.77 5.82 -14.54
C VAL A 10 12.11 6.08 -13.87
N ARG A 11 12.40 7.34 -13.53
CA ARG A 11 13.56 7.67 -12.70
C ARG A 11 13.38 6.91 -11.37
N TYR A 12 14.29 6.00 -11.07
CA TYR A 12 14.61 5.70 -9.68
C TYR A 12 14.98 7.05 -9.04
N TYR A 13 14.18 7.52 -8.08
CA TYR A 13 14.57 8.69 -7.30
C TYR A 13 15.77 8.31 -6.44
N PRO A 14 16.94 8.93 -6.62
CA PRO A 14 17.92 8.98 -5.55
C PRO A 14 17.32 9.87 -4.44
N GLN A 15 17.65 9.57 -3.19
CA GLN A 15 17.34 10.47 -2.09
C GLN A 15 17.92 11.85 -2.41
N HIS A 16 17.05 12.85 -2.59
CA HIS A 16 17.46 14.22 -2.88
C HIS A 16 17.62 15.00 -1.57
N PRO A 17 18.77 15.63 -1.33
CA PRO A 17 18.91 16.64 -0.29
C PRO A 17 18.52 18.03 -0.85
N GLY A 18 17.61 18.72 -0.15
CA GLY A 18 17.54 20.20 -0.16
C GLY A 18 16.44 20.90 -0.99
N PHE A 19 15.43 21.37 -0.25
CA PHE A 19 14.71 22.67 -0.31
C PHE A 19 13.49 22.94 -1.25
N ASP A 20 12.46 23.47 -0.55
CA ASP A 20 11.45 24.49 -0.90
C ASP A 20 10.10 24.12 -1.56
N GLY A 21 9.08 24.12 -0.71
CA GLY A 21 7.68 23.79 -0.98
C GLY A 21 7.32 22.54 -0.20
N GLU A 22 6.63 22.69 0.92
CA GLU A 22 6.17 21.59 1.78
C GLU A 22 5.26 20.67 0.94
N ARG A 23 5.83 19.70 0.22
CA ARG A 23 5.06 18.62 -0.38
C ARG A 23 4.40 17.93 0.79
N MET A 24 3.08 18.07 0.90
CA MET A 24 2.31 17.10 1.67
C MET A 24 2.32 15.81 0.86
N PRO A 25 3.03 14.76 1.32
CA PRO A 25 3.20 13.54 0.54
C PRO A 25 1.87 12.81 0.31
N ILE A 26 0.94 12.99 1.24
CA ILE A 26 -0.46 12.54 1.13
C ILE A 26 -1.34 13.80 1.03
N PRO A 27 -2.14 13.96 -0.05
CA PRO A 27 -3.10 15.06 -0.16
C PRO A 27 -4.15 15.01 0.94
N SER A 28 -4.67 16.17 1.35
CA SER A 28 -5.83 16.24 2.24
C SER A 28 -7.05 15.53 1.63
N PHE A 29 -7.92 14.99 2.49
CA PHE A 29 -9.22 14.50 2.06
C PHE A 29 -10.03 15.61 1.38
N THR A 30 -10.79 15.23 0.36
CA THR A 30 -11.79 16.10 -0.27
C THR A 30 -12.95 16.37 0.69
N ILE A 31 -13.87 17.27 0.29
CA ILE A 31 -15.11 17.51 1.05
C ILE A 31 -15.99 16.26 1.20
N ASP A 32 -15.86 15.31 0.27
CA ASP A 32 -16.54 14.02 0.30
C ASP A 32 -15.83 12.98 1.19
N GLY A 33 -14.73 13.36 1.84
CA GLY A 33 -14.00 12.51 2.78
C GLY A 33 -13.20 11.39 2.11
N VAL A 34 -12.72 11.58 0.87
CA VAL A 34 -11.86 10.62 0.17
C VAL A 34 -10.54 11.29 -0.22
N LEU A 35 -9.46 10.52 -0.42
CA LEU A 35 -8.29 11.09 -1.09
C LEU A 35 -8.70 11.49 -2.51
N PRO A 36 -8.26 12.66 -3.01
CA PRO A 36 -8.55 13.03 -4.39
C PRO A 36 -7.87 12.03 -5.35
N PRO A 37 -8.47 11.73 -6.52
CA PRO A 37 -7.85 10.84 -7.50
C PRO A 37 -6.67 11.47 -8.23
N TYR A 38 -6.61 12.81 -8.26
CA TYR A 38 -5.49 13.58 -8.78
C TYR A 38 -5.39 14.91 -8.03
N VAL A 39 -4.21 15.52 -8.06
CA VAL A 39 -3.98 16.89 -7.60
C VAL A 39 -3.53 17.78 -8.76
N GLY A 40 -3.36 19.08 -8.51
CA GLY A 40 -2.84 20.01 -9.50
C GLY A 40 -3.87 20.51 -10.54
N PRO A 41 -3.49 21.53 -11.33
CA PRO A 41 -4.42 22.27 -12.18
C PRO A 41 -4.75 21.56 -13.51
N HIS A 42 -4.00 20.53 -13.89
CA HIS A 42 -4.12 19.87 -15.19
C HIS A 42 -5.00 18.62 -15.18
N GLY A 43 -5.66 18.35 -14.05
CA GLY A 43 -6.54 17.20 -13.94
C GLY A 43 -5.79 15.86 -14.02
N PRO A 44 -6.50 14.76 -14.32
CA PRO A 44 -5.89 13.43 -14.38
C PRO A 44 -4.98 13.22 -15.59
N GLY A 45 -4.97 14.15 -16.55
CA GLY A 45 -4.04 14.17 -17.68
C GLY A 45 -2.76 14.98 -17.41
N GLY A 46 -2.55 15.43 -16.17
CA GLY A 46 -1.39 16.20 -15.72
C GLY A 46 -0.11 15.37 -15.53
N ALA A 47 0.72 15.80 -14.58
CA ALA A 47 1.95 15.08 -14.24
C ALA A 47 1.63 13.72 -13.59
N LEU A 48 2.49 12.71 -13.81
CA LEU A 48 2.23 11.36 -13.30
C LEU A 48 2.24 11.31 -11.77
N GLU A 49 3.10 12.11 -11.14
CA GLU A 49 3.20 12.26 -9.69
C GLU A 49 1.97 12.91 -9.04
N ASP A 50 1.15 13.62 -9.83
CA ASP A 50 -0.08 14.25 -9.36
C ASP A 50 -1.29 13.30 -9.43
N LEU A 51 -1.15 12.14 -10.06
CA LEU A 51 -2.20 11.14 -10.23
C LEU A 51 -2.05 10.00 -9.22
N SER A 52 -3.16 9.57 -8.63
CA SER A 52 -3.20 8.37 -7.79
C SER A 52 -2.78 7.11 -8.58
N PRO A 53 -2.08 6.14 -7.97
CA PRO A 53 -1.66 6.10 -6.56
C PRO A 53 -0.47 7.00 -6.23
N TYR A 54 -0.58 7.75 -5.13
CA TYR A 54 0.49 8.64 -4.66
C TYR A 54 1.62 7.84 -4.03
N GLU A 55 2.86 8.04 -4.50
CA GLU A 55 4.04 7.38 -3.93
C GLU A 55 4.45 8.05 -2.63
N VAL A 56 4.44 7.27 -1.54
CA VAL A 56 4.67 7.75 -0.17
C VAL A 56 5.46 6.72 0.65
N SER A 57 6.04 7.17 1.76
CA SER A 57 6.72 6.33 2.74
C SER A 57 5.76 5.81 3.82
N ALA A 58 6.16 4.75 4.53
CA ALA A 58 5.43 4.25 5.68
C ALA A 58 5.36 5.27 6.83
N ILE A 59 6.42 6.07 7.04
CA ILE A 59 6.43 7.18 7.99
C ILE A 59 5.33 8.20 7.62
N GLU A 60 5.23 8.56 6.35
CA GLU A 60 4.22 9.52 5.87
C GLU A 60 2.79 8.99 6.07
N VAL A 61 2.57 7.70 5.80
CA VAL A 61 1.29 7.02 6.07
C VAL A 61 0.97 7.06 7.56
N VAL A 62 1.92 6.68 8.42
CA VAL A 62 1.71 6.63 9.88
C VAL A 62 1.43 8.02 10.44
N THR A 63 2.23 9.01 10.08
CA THR A 63 2.12 10.37 10.62
C THR A 63 0.86 11.07 10.15
N THR A 64 0.41 10.84 8.92
CA THR A 64 -0.77 11.49 8.35
C THR A 64 -2.08 10.77 8.68
N LEU A 65 -2.08 9.43 8.65
CA LEU A 65 -3.29 8.62 8.72
C LEU A 65 -3.43 7.81 10.03
N GLY A 66 -2.44 7.84 10.91
CA GLY A 66 -2.46 7.22 12.25
C GLY A 66 -3.14 8.09 13.32
N THR A 67 -4.21 8.79 12.96
CA THR A 67 -4.83 9.84 13.79
C THR A 67 -5.68 9.32 14.96
N THR A 68 -6.04 8.04 14.95
CA THR A 68 -6.83 7.40 16.01
C THR A 68 -6.19 6.08 16.45
N GLN A 69 -6.50 5.63 17.66
CA GLN A 69 -5.94 4.39 18.19
C GLN A 69 -6.23 3.19 17.29
N ASN A 70 -7.45 3.10 16.76
CA ASN A 70 -7.84 2.03 15.86
C ASN A 70 -7.04 2.06 14.54
N ARG A 71 -6.81 3.25 13.96
CA ARG A 71 -5.94 3.41 12.78
C ARG A 71 -4.50 3.02 13.08
N GLN A 72 -3.95 3.46 14.21
CA GLN A 72 -2.61 3.08 14.65
C GLN A 72 -2.46 1.56 14.82
N ASP A 73 -3.46 0.90 15.40
CA ASP A 73 -3.45 -0.56 15.58
C ASP A 73 -3.47 -1.31 14.24
N ILE A 74 -4.23 -0.85 13.25
CA ILE A 74 -4.22 -1.40 11.88
C ILE A 74 -2.84 -1.19 11.24
N LEU A 75 -2.26 0.00 11.38
CA LEU A 75 -0.95 0.32 10.81
C LEU A 75 0.18 -0.50 11.45
N ARG A 76 0.16 -0.75 12.76
CA ARG A 76 1.13 -1.66 13.40
C ARG A 76 1.06 -3.06 12.77
N ARG A 77 -0.14 -3.57 12.51
CA ARG A 77 -0.35 -4.90 11.91
C ARG A 77 0.04 -4.93 10.43
N TRP A 78 -0.18 -3.84 9.70
CA TRP A 78 0.33 -3.67 8.34
C TRP A 78 1.86 -3.72 8.28
N LEU A 79 2.55 -2.99 9.17
CA LEU A 79 4.01 -3.01 9.27
C LEU A 79 4.55 -4.39 9.71
N ASP A 80 3.85 -5.07 10.63
CA ASP A 80 4.19 -6.44 11.02
C ASP A 80 4.05 -7.43 9.85
N HIS A 81 2.95 -7.37 9.09
CA HIS A 81 2.77 -8.21 7.89
C HIS A 81 3.88 -7.97 6.86
N ARG A 82 4.24 -6.70 6.61
CA ARG A 82 5.36 -6.34 5.72
C ARG A 82 6.70 -6.89 6.21
N SER A 83 6.95 -6.82 7.51
CA SER A 83 8.15 -7.40 8.12
C SER A 83 8.22 -8.91 7.92
N GLN A 84 7.10 -9.62 8.14
CA GLN A 84 7.03 -11.07 7.97
C GLN A 84 7.14 -11.49 6.50
N LEU A 85 6.56 -10.73 5.56
CA LEU A 85 6.75 -10.94 4.12
C LEU A 85 8.23 -10.85 3.74
N ARG A 86 8.95 -9.82 4.21
CA ARG A 86 10.39 -9.68 3.98
C ARG A 86 11.19 -10.82 4.61
N ALA A 87 10.86 -11.20 5.84
CA ALA A 87 11.52 -12.32 6.52
C ALA A 87 11.32 -13.66 5.78
N ALA A 88 10.18 -13.86 5.13
CA ALA A 88 9.92 -15.01 4.26
C ALA A 88 10.67 -14.93 2.91
N GLY A 89 11.25 -13.78 2.56
CA GLY A 89 12.02 -13.57 1.33
C GLY A 89 11.37 -12.65 0.30
N ILE A 90 10.15 -12.14 0.56
CA ILE A 90 9.49 -11.15 -0.31
C ILE A 90 10.07 -9.76 -0.01
N ALA A 91 11.25 -9.49 -0.57
CA ALA A 91 12.04 -8.30 -0.25
C ALA A 91 11.90 -7.15 -1.25
N GLN A 92 11.24 -7.36 -2.40
CA GLN A 92 11.15 -6.36 -3.47
C GLN A 92 9.72 -6.24 -3.99
N GLY A 93 9.29 -5.01 -4.26
CA GLY A 93 7.97 -4.73 -4.79
C GLY A 93 7.37 -3.44 -4.24
N PHE A 94 6.05 -3.35 -4.27
CA PHE A 94 5.31 -2.25 -3.66
C PHE A 94 3.90 -2.68 -3.31
N GLN A 95 3.25 -1.93 -2.43
CA GLN A 95 1.86 -2.13 -2.06
C GLN A 95 1.05 -0.91 -2.43
N TRP A 96 -0.09 -1.11 -3.09
CA TRP A 96 -1.17 -0.14 -3.04
C TRP A 96 -1.93 -0.29 -1.74
N LEU A 97 -2.23 0.83 -1.11
CA LEU A 97 -3.08 0.94 0.07
C LEU A 97 -4.40 1.58 -0.36
N ASP A 98 -5.52 1.03 0.10
CA ASP A 98 -6.84 1.60 -0.16
C ASP A 98 -7.87 1.19 0.92
N GLY A 99 -9.15 1.05 0.53
CA GLY A 99 -10.24 0.74 1.41
C GLY A 99 -10.79 1.93 2.16
N SER A 100 -11.63 1.59 3.13
CA SER A 100 -12.16 2.56 4.10
C SER A 100 -11.06 3.24 4.92
N PHE A 101 -9.84 2.66 4.96
CA PHE A 101 -8.68 3.25 5.63
C PHE A 101 -8.24 4.57 4.98
N LEU A 102 -8.48 4.76 3.68
CA LEU A 102 -8.20 6.01 2.97
C LEU A 102 -9.43 6.90 2.79
N GLU A 103 -10.38 6.78 3.71
CA GLU A 103 -11.56 7.64 3.80
C GLU A 103 -11.59 8.34 5.18
N GLN A 104 -12.24 9.50 5.25
CA GLN A 104 -12.40 10.29 6.47
C GLN A 104 -13.47 9.69 7.40
N LYS A 105 -13.23 8.45 7.80
CA LYS A 105 -14.03 7.68 8.76
C LYS A 105 -13.13 6.69 9.50
N GLU A 106 -13.69 6.03 10.50
CA GLU A 106 -13.00 4.95 11.21
C GLU A 106 -13.03 3.65 10.39
N PRO A 107 -11.87 3.08 10.05
CA PRO A 107 -11.79 1.87 9.23
C PRO A 107 -11.82 0.59 10.07
N ASN A 108 -12.30 -0.50 9.48
CA ASN A 108 -12.26 -1.83 10.11
C ASN A 108 -10.97 -2.59 9.79
N ASP A 109 -10.40 -2.34 8.62
CA ASP A 109 -9.25 -2.99 8.04
C ASP A 109 -8.55 -2.04 7.06
N LEU A 110 -7.42 -2.49 6.51
CA LEU A 110 -6.70 -1.84 5.42
C LEU A 110 -6.69 -2.78 4.21
N ASP A 111 -7.18 -2.32 3.07
CA ASP A 111 -7.07 -3.05 1.81
C ASP A 111 -5.66 -2.85 1.23
N THR A 112 -5.04 -3.94 0.77
CA THR A 112 -3.71 -3.90 0.14
C THR A 112 -3.66 -4.71 -1.14
N VAL A 113 -3.02 -4.15 -2.18
CA VAL A 113 -2.63 -4.89 -3.39
C VAL A 113 -1.12 -4.88 -3.47
N SER A 114 -0.51 -6.03 -3.19
CA SER A 114 0.94 -6.19 -3.14
C SER A 114 1.47 -6.70 -4.48
N PHE A 115 2.28 -5.89 -5.14
CA PHE A 115 3.00 -6.25 -6.37
C PHE A 115 4.39 -6.71 -5.97
N VAL A 116 4.63 -8.02 -6.04
CA VAL A 116 5.81 -8.64 -5.42
C VAL A 116 6.67 -9.36 -6.45
N TYR A 117 7.98 -9.29 -6.27
CA TYR A 117 8.92 -10.16 -6.97
C TYR A 117 9.09 -11.45 -6.17
N ARG A 118 9.04 -12.60 -6.86
CA ARG A 118 9.37 -13.90 -6.26
C ARG A 118 10.78 -13.89 -5.68
N PRO A 119 11.04 -14.58 -4.56
CA PRO A 119 12.38 -14.71 -4.02
C PRO A 119 13.25 -15.60 -4.93
N ALA A 120 14.57 -15.44 -4.84
CA ALA A 120 15.52 -16.12 -5.74
C ALA A 120 15.39 -17.65 -5.75
N GLN A 121 15.04 -18.24 -4.62
CA GLN A 121 14.80 -19.68 -4.48
C GLN A 121 13.46 -20.17 -5.04
N ALA A 122 12.56 -19.27 -5.44
CA ALA A 122 11.21 -19.59 -5.91
C ALA A 122 10.87 -18.90 -7.23
N ILE A 123 11.86 -18.71 -8.11
CA ILE A 123 11.66 -18.06 -9.42
C ILE A 123 10.79 -18.90 -10.34
N GLN A 124 10.93 -20.23 -10.32
CA GLN A 124 10.09 -21.11 -11.14
C GLN A 124 8.68 -21.23 -10.55
N MET A 125 7.68 -21.41 -11.41
CA MET A 125 6.27 -21.41 -10.98
C MET A 125 5.95 -22.52 -9.96
N ALA A 126 6.55 -23.70 -10.11
CA ALA A 126 6.36 -24.80 -9.17
C ALA A 126 6.88 -24.45 -7.76
N ASP A 127 8.09 -23.87 -7.69
CA ASP A 127 8.70 -23.44 -6.44
C ASP A 127 7.95 -22.25 -5.82
N TRP A 128 7.43 -21.34 -6.66
CA TRP A 128 6.56 -20.25 -6.21
C TRP A 128 5.27 -20.76 -5.57
N ASN A 129 4.60 -21.72 -6.19
CA ASN A 129 3.40 -22.32 -5.63
C ASN A 129 3.68 -23.04 -4.30
N ALA A 130 4.80 -23.77 -4.22
CA ALA A 130 5.24 -24.41 -2.98
C ALA A 130 5.59 -23.39 -1.90
N PHE A 131 6.26 -22.30 -2.27
CA PHE A 131 6.59 -21.19 -1.38
C PHE A 131 5.33 -20.54 -0.80
N VAL A 132 4.35 -20.20 -1.63
CA VAL A 132 3.08 -19.62 -1.18
C VAL A 132 2.32 -20.60 -0.28
N ALA A 133 2.24 -21.88 -0.65
CA ALA A 133 1.59 -22.91 0.15
C ALA A 133 2.28 -23.12 1.51
N GLY A 134 3.60 -23.00 1.58
CA GLY A 134 4.36 -23.04 2.83
C GLY A 134 4.17 -21.79 3.71
N ASN A 135 3.71 -20.68 3.14
CA ASN A 135 3.57 -19.38 3.81
C ASN A 135 2.11 -18.88 3.82
N LEU A 136 1.12 -19.78 3.80
CA LEU A 136 -0.31 -19.41 3.79
C LEU A 136 -0.72 -18.38 4.86
N PRO A 137 -0.19 -18.34 6.09
CA PRO A 137 -0.50 -17.26 7.04
C PRO A 137 -0.23 -15.84 6.52
N LEU A 138 0.65 -15.69 5.52
CA LEU A 138 1.03 -14.41 4.91
C LEU A 138 0.32 -14.12 3.58
N PHE A 139 -0.20 -15.14 2.90
CA PHE A 139 -0.77 -15.04 1.54
C PHE A 139 -2.26 -15.38 1.45
N ASP A 140 -2.79 -16.21 2.35
CA ASP A 140 -4.22 -16.51 2.37
C ASP A 140 -4.98 -15.30 2.90
N ARG A 141 -5.82 -14.72 2.03
CA ARG A 141 -6.59 -13.50 2.31
C ARG A 141 -7.40 -13.61 3.61
N GLY A 142 -8.01 -14.76 3.88
CA GLY A 142 -8.82 -14.97 5.09
C GLY A 142 -7.97 -14.95 6.35
N ARG A 143 -6.84 -15.68 6.34
CA ARG A 143 -5.88 -15.71 7.46
C ARG A 143 -5.25 -14.35 7.70
N VAL A 144 -4.84 -13.66 6.63
CA VAL A 144 -4.24 -12.33 6.72
C VAL A 144 -5.24 -11.32 7.29
N LYS A 145 -6.51 -11.38 6.86
CA LYS A 145 -7.57 -10.53 7.39
C LYS A 145 -7.82 -10.75 8.89
N GLN A 146 -7.82 -12.00 9.33
CA GLN A 146 -8.01 -12.34 10.74
C GLN A 146 -6.83 -11.90 11.62
N THR A 147 -5.60 -12.16 11.18
CA THR A 147 -4.38 -11.88 11.97
C THR A 147 -4.02 -10.40 11.93
N PHE A 148 -3.96 -9.82 10.74
CA PHE A 148 -3.39 -8.49 10.52
C PHE A 148 -4.44 -7.40 10.30
N ARG A 149 -5.74 -7.72 10.21
CA ARG A 149 -6.79 -6.77 9.77
C ARG A 149 -6.47 -6.14 8.42
N LEU A 150 -5.91 -6.94 7.52
CA LEU A 150 -5.61 -6.52 6.16
C LEU A 150 -6.44 -7.33 5.19
N ASP A 151 -7.08 -6.65 4.25
CA ASP A 151 -7.63 -7.30 3.09
C ASP A 151 -6.55 -7.38 2.01
N ALA A 152 -5.70 -8.42 2.09
CA ALA A 152 -4.48 -8.53 1.31
C ALA A 152 -4.65 -9.32 0.01
N LEU A 153 -4.27 -8.70 -1.09
CA LEU A 153 -4.24 -9.25 -2.43
C LEU A 153 -2.80 -9.18 -2.97
N PHE A 154 -2.46 -10.10 -3.88
CA PHE A 154 -1.10 -10.22 -4.40
C PHE A 154 -1.10 -10.32 -5.93
N ILE A 155 -0.12 -9.66 -6.54
CA ILE A 155 0.25 -9.78 -7.95
C ILE A 155 1.71 -10.19 -8.01
N ASP A 156 1.97 -11.28 -8.71
CA ASP A 156 3.31 -11.78 -8.96
C ASP A 156 3.91 -11.11 -10.21
N LEU A 157 4.95 -10.31 -9.99
CA LEU A 157 5.64 -9.55 -11.04
C LEU A 157 6.55 -10.40 -11.94
N HIS A 158 6.77 -11.67 -11.61
CA HIS A 158 7.38 -12.65 -12.52
C HIS A 158 6.33 -13.44 -13.32
N GLY A 159 5.04 -13.14 -13.16
CA GLY A 159 3.95 -13.73 -13.93
C GLY A 159 3.93 -13.29 -15.40
N HIS A 160 2.96 -13.80 -16.16
CA HIS A 160 2.78 -13.41 -17.55
C HIS A 160 2.42 -11.91 -17.65
N PRO A 161 3.09 -11.10 -18.49
CA PRO A 161 2.87 -9.66 -18.55
C PRO A 161 1.41 -9.25 -18.79
N GLU A 162 0.69 -9.94 -19.67
CA GLU A 162 -0.73 -9.63 -19.94
C GLU A 162 -1.61 -9.92 -18.72
N THR A 163 -1.31 -10.98 -17.96
CA THR A 163 -2.03 -11.27 -16.72
C THR A 163 -1.78 -10.17 -15.68
N ILE A 164 -0.54 -9.69 -15.56
CA ILE A 164 -0.20 -8.58 -14.66
C ILE A 164 -0.99 -7.33 -15.04
N VAL A 165 -1.03 -6.97 -16.33
CA VAL A 165 -1.77 -5.79 -16.83
C VAL A 165 -3.27 -5.93 -16.57
N GLU A 166 -3.88 -7.08 -16.88
CA GLU A 166 -5.32 -7.29 -16.69
C GLU A 166 -5.73 -7.24 -15.21
N VAL A 167 -4.94 -7.87 -14.34
CA VAL A 167 -5.23 -7.89 -12.90
C VAL A 167 -4.99 -6.50 -12.29
N ALA A 168 -3.93 -5.80 -12.69
CA ALA A 168 -3.68 -4.41 -12.27
C ALA A 168 -4.82 -3.48 -12.73
N ARG A 169 -5.30 -3.62 -13.98
CA ARG A 169 -6.47 -2.89 -14.50
C ARG A 169 -7.71 -3.15 -13.66
N TYR A 170 -7.99 -4.42 -13.34
CA TYR A 170 -9.13 -4.80 -12.51
C TYR A 170 -9.07 -4.14 -11.14
N TYR A 171 -7.94 -4.25 -10.43
CA TYR A 171 -7.80 -3.65 -9.10
C TYR A 171 -7.78 -2.12 -9.14
N MET A 172 -7.17 -1.51 -10.16
CA MET A 172 -7.26 -0.07 -10.36
C MET A 172 -8.72 0.37 -10.49
N GLY A 173 -9.53 -0.33 -11.29
CA GLY A 173 -10.95 -0.02 -11.42
C GLY A 173 -11.73 -0.21 -10.11
N LEU A 174 -11.42 -1.25 -9.34
CA LEU A 174 -12.09 -1.57 -8.08
C LEU A 174 -11.76 -0.57 -6.96
N PHE A 175 -10.48 -0.26 -6.76
CA PHE A 175 -9.98 0.52 -5.62
C PHE A 175 -9.87 2.02 -5.92
N SER A 176 -10.04 2.43 -7.17
CA SER A 176 -10.21 3.85 -7.50
C SER A 176 -11.61 4.37 -7.17
N HIS A 177 -12.56 3.55 -6.72
CA HIS A 177 -13.94 4.01 -6.47
C HIS A 177 -14.39 3.70 -5.05
N ARG A 178 -14.99 4.69 -4.39
CA ARG A 178 -15.65 4.48 -3.10
C ARG A 178 -16.83 3.53 -3.30
N ARG A 179 -16.89 2.50 -2.45
CA ARG A 179 -17.97 1.53 -2.50
C ARG A 179 -19.30 2.19 -2.14
N GLY A 180 -20.31 2.00 -3.00
CA GLY A 180 -21.70 2.34 -2.74
C GLY A 180 -22.21 3.52 -3.56
N ASP A 181 -21.33 4.44 -3.97
CA ASP A 181 -21.67 5.60 -4.80
C ASP A 181 -20.73 5.82 -5.99
N ASP A 182 -19.74 4.93 -6.17
CA ASP A 182 -18.77 4.93 -7.26
C ASP A 182 -18.00 6.27 -7.37
N LEU A 183 -17.84 7.00 -6.26
CA LEU A 183 -17.06 8.24 -6.24
C LEU A 183 -15.58 7.93 -6.52
N TRP A 184 -15.00 8.58 -7.52
CA TRP A 184 -13.57 8.44 -7.83
C TRP A 184 -12.72 8.94 -6.67
N LYS A 185 -11.83 8.09 -6.17
CA LYS A 185 -10.92 8.36 -5.06
C LYS A 185 -9.49 7.93 -5.37
N GLY A 186 -8.56 8.50 -4.61
CA GLY A 186 -7.15 8.18 -4.66
C GLY A 186 -6.75 7.01 -3.75
N MET A 187 -5.59 6.45 -4.06
CA MET A 187 -4.89 5.39 -3.36
C MET A 187 -3.47 5.84 -3.02
N LEU A 188 -2.78 5.08 -2.15
CA LEU A 188 -1.37 5.29 -1.86
C LEU A 188 -0.54 4.13 -2.38
N LYS A 189 0.73 4.38 -2.69
CA LYS A 189 1.73 3.37 -3.10
C LYS A 189 2.94 3.47 -2.19
N VAL A 190 3.27 2.36 -1.54
CA VAL A 190 4.42 2.26 -0.61
C VAL A 190 5.38 1.18 -1.10
N ARG A 191 6.67 1.50 -1.24
CA ARG A 191 7.71 0.52 -1.61
C ARG A 191 7.86 -0.56 -0.52
N LEU A 192 8.10 -1.81 -0.90
CA LEU A 192 8.21 -2.91 0.07
C LEU A 192 9.64 -3.09 0.61
N GLU A 193 10.66 -2.77 -0.19
CA GLU A 193 12.06 -2.99 0.14
C GLU A 193 12.63 -2.08 1.24
N ASN A 194 11.96 -0.98 1.59
CA ASN A 194 12.49 0.00 2.55
C ASN A 194 12.20 -0.41 4.01
N ALA A 195 12.94 -1.40 4.52
CA ALA A 195 12.75 -1.92 5.87
C ALA A 195 13.11 -0.91 6.99
N ALA A 196 13.99 0.06 6.71
CA ALA A 196 14.35 1.10 7.67
C ALA A 196 13.17 2.05 7.90
N ASP A 197 12.52 2.51 6.83
CA ASP A 197 11.33 3.37 6.90
C ASP A 197 10.16 2.67 7.64
N ASP A 198 9.97 1.36 7.44
CA ASP A 198 9.00 0.59 8.22
C ASP A 198 9.33 0.55 9.73
N THR A 199 10.62 0.44 10.06
CA THR A 199 11.09 0.40 11.45
C THR A 199 10.88 1.75 12.13
N ASP A 200 11.22 2.83 11.43
CA ASP A 200 11.02 4.21 11.90
C ASP A 200 9.53 4.53 12.04
N ALA A 201 8.70 4.12 11.09
CA ALA A 201 7.24 4.25 11.15
C ALA A 201 6.65 3.51 12.35
N LEU A 202 7.13 2.30 12.65
CA LEU A 202 6.71 1.53 13.82
C LEU A 202 7.15 2.22 15.12
N ALA A 203 8.34 2.81 15.15
CA ALA A 203 8.82 3.58 16.31
C ALA A 203 7.94 4.80 16.60
N ILE A 204 7.45 5.50 15.57
CA ILE A 204 6.50 6.62 15.70
C ILE A 204 5.18 6.17 16.32
N LEU A 205 4.66 5.00 15.93
CA LEU A 205 3.44 4.44 16.53
C LEU A 205 3.63 4.05 18.00
N GLY A 206 4.88 3.78 18.42
CA GLY A 206 5.17 3.29 19.75
C GLY A 206 4.55 1.91 20.05
N PRO A 207 4.64 1.43 21.31
CA PRO A 207 4.07 0.15 21.68
C PRO A 207 2.55 0.16 21.50
N ALA A 208 1.97 -1.02 21.26
CA ALA A 208 0.52 -1.16 21.36
C ALA A 208 0.07 -0.73 22.77
N PRO A 209 -1.11 -0.09 22.90
CA PRO A 209 -1.65 0.24 24.22
C PRO A 209 -1.68 -1.03 25.07
N ALA A 210 -1.30 -0.89 26.35
CA ALA A 210 -1.56 -1.95 27.29
C ALA A 210 -3.07 -2.25 27.25
N VAL A 211 -3.44 -3.50 26.99
CA VAL A 211 -4.84 -3.92 27.12
C VAL A 211 -5.21 -3.62 28.55
N GLY A 212 -6.03 -2.59 28.77
CA GLY A 212 -6.48 -2.19 30.08
C GLY A 212 -7.06 -3.43 30.75
N GLY A 213 -6.38 -3.92 31.79
CA GLY A 213 -6.89 -5.00 32.60
C GLY A 213 -8.27 -4.57 33.08
N ALA A 214 -9.30 -5.30 32.66
CA ALA A 214 -10.60 -5.17 33.27
C ALA A 214 -10.39 -5.50 34.76
N VAL A 215 -10.38 -4.46 35.59
CA VAL A 215 -10.59 -4.61 37.02
C VAL A 215 -12.05 -5.04 37.14
N VAL A 216 -12.25 -6.35 37.23
CA VAL A 216 -13.54 -6.92 37.59
C VAL A 216 -13.77 -6.58 39.07
N PRO A 217 -14.89 -5.92 39.43
CA PRO A 217 -15.22 -5.64 40.83
C PRO A 217 -15.48 -6.92 41.62
#